data_AF-A0A2I1EI35-F1
#
_entry.id   AF-A0A2I1EI35-F1
#
_cell.length_a   1.000
_cell.length_b   1.000
_cell.length_c   1.000
_cell.angle_alpha   90.00
_cell.angle_beta   90.00
_cell.angle_gamma   90.00
#
_symmetry.space_group_name_H-M   'P 1'
#
loop_
_entity.id
_entity.type
_entity.pdbx_description
1 polymer ?
#
loop_
_entity_poly.entity_id
_entity_poly.type
_entity_poly.pdbx_seq_one_letter_code
_entity_poly.pdbx_strand_id
1 'polypeptide(L)'
;MSFAIIIYQRICNPAFSNWLKENNRFAALITIFSAANIQALKIISSNYGGMDVLQVKYSSNGQRAIAWGGVLNLAFQDIPQLVILVSNKDGPA
;
A
#
# COMPACT_ATOMS: atom_id res chain seq x y z
N MET A 1 -8.78 -2.70 -3.67
CA MET A 1 -8.81 -1.31 -3.17
C MET A 1 -7.58 -0.52 -3.58
N SER A 2 -6.37 -1.03 -3.37
CA SER A 2 -5.09 -0.41 -3.77
C SER A 2 -5.02 -0.03 -5.26
N PHE A 3 -5.47 -0.90 -6.17
CA PHE A 3 -5.48 -0.61 -7.61
C PHE A 3 -6.31 0.64 -7.98
N ALA A 4 -7.47 0.83 -7.34
CA ALA A 4 -8.31 2.00 -7.56
C ALA A 4 -7.62 3.30 -7.09
N ILE A 5 -6.89 3.25 -5.97
CA ILE A 5 -6.08 4.37 -5.48
C ILE A 5 -4.98 4.72 -6.50
N ILE A 6 -4.29 3.72 -7.06
CA ILE A 6 -3.24 3.93 -8.05
C ILE A 6 -3.80 4.57 -9.34
N ILE A 7 -4.96 4.12 -9.82
CA ILE A 7 -5.62 4.72 -10.99
C ILE A 7 -6.05 6.16 -10.70
N TYR A 8 -6.75 6.39 -9.59
CA TYR A 8 -7.17 7.73 -9.18
C TYR A 8 -5.97 8.68 -9.12
N GLN A 9 -4.87 8.21 -8.52
CA GLN A 9 -3.66 8.98 -8.37
C GLN A 9 -2.97 9.26 -9.71
N ARG A 10 -3.00 8.32 -10.66
CA ARG A 10 -2.49 8.53 -12.03
C ARG A 10 -3.28 9.62 -12.78
N ILE A 11 -4.60 9.66 -12.60
CA ILE A 11 -5.48 10.61 -13.32
C ILE A 11 -5.44 11.99 -12.65
N CYS A 12 -5.53 12.05 -11.33
CA CYS A 12 -5.70 13.30 -10.59
C CYS A 12 -4.40 13.93 -10.10
N ASN A 13 -3.26 13.22 -10.14
CA ASN A 13 -1.97 13.78 -9.74
C ASN A 13 -0.91 13.62 -10.85
N PRO A 14 -0.57 14.69 -11.59
CA PRO A 14 0.43 14.65 -12.64
C PRO A 14 1.83 14.28 -12.12
N ALA A 15 2.20 14.64 -10.89
CA ALA A 15 3.49 14.27 -10.31
C ALA A 15 3.59 12.75 -10.10
N PHE A 16 2.51 12.11 -9.64
CA PHE A 16 2.45 10.66 -9.53
C PHE A 16 2.47 9.98 -10.91
N SER A 17 1.76 10.57 -11.89
CA SER A 17 1.75 10.07 -13.27
C SER A 17 3.14 10.08 -13.90
N ASN A 18 3.92 11.16 -13.71
CA ASN A 18 5.31 11.25 -14.17
C ASN A 18 6.19 10.24 -13.44
N TRP A 19 6.12 10.18 -12.11
CA TRP A 19 6.88 9.20 -11.33
C TRP A 19 6.63 7.77 -11.80
N LEU A 20 5.38 7.43 -12.10
CA LEU A 20 4.99 6.10 -12.57
C LEU A 20 5.57 5.78 -13.95
N LYS A 21 5.69 6.77 -14.84
CA LYS A 21 6.34 6.62 -16.15
C LYS A 21 7.85 6.43 -16.01
N GLU A 22 8.50 7.24 -15.18
CA GLU A 22 9.94 7.19 -14.93
C GLU A 22 10.35 5.88 -14.23
N ASN A 23 9.51 5.37 -13.34
CA ASN A 23 9.81 4.23 -12.47
C ASN A 23 8.93 3.01 -12.75
N ASN A 24 8.49 2.80 -14.00
CA ASN A 24 7.52 1.77 -14.41
C ASN A 24 7.76 0.38 -13.76
N ARG A 25 8.99 -0.14 -13.83
CA ARG A 25 9.34 -1.45 -13.24
C ARG A 25 9.07 -1.52 -11.75
N PHE A 26 9.49 -0.48 -11.02
CA PHE A 26 9.29 -0.37 -9.59
C PHE A 26 7.82 -0.16 -9.23
N ALA A 27 7.12 0.70 -9.98
CA ALA A 27 5.69 0.91 -9.82
C ALA A 27 4.88 -0.37 -10.05
N ALA A 28 5.27 -1.22 -11.00
CA ALA A 28 4.62 -2.51 -11.23
C ALA A 28 4.78 -3.46 -10.02
N LEU A 29 5.99 -3.58 -9.48
CA LEU A 29 6.24 -4.37 -8.27
C LEU A 29 5.39 -3.88 -7.10
N ILE A 30 5.36 -2.57 -6.87
CA ILE A 30 4.58 -1.97 -5.79
C ILE A 30 3.09 -2.15 -6.01
N THR A 31 2.62 -2.10 -7.25
CA THR A 31 1.21 -2.37 -7.57
C THR A 31 0.84 -3.80 -7.16
N ILE A 32 1.68 -4.79 -7.50
CA ILE A 32 1.47 -6.19 -7.13
C ILE A 32 1.53 -6.37 -5.61
N PHE A 33 2.55 -5.83 -4.95
CA PHE A 33 2.67 -5.87 -3.49
C PHE A 33 1.49 -5.19 -2.79
N SER A 34 1.03 -4.06 -3.32
CA SER A 34 -0.11 -3.32 -2.77
C SER A 34 -1.44 -4.05 -2.93
N ALA A 35 -1.54 -4.96 -3.91
CA ALA A 35 -2.70 -5.81 -4.06
C ALA A 35 -2.80 -6.83 -2.92
N ALA A 36 -1.66 -7.31 -2.42
CA ALA A 36 -1.59 -8.19 -1.25
C ALA A 36 -1.69 -7.42 0.08
N ASN A 37 -1.04 -6.26 0.18
CA ASN A 37 -1.10 -5.40 1.38
C ASN A 37 -1.02 -3.92 1.02
N ILE A 38 -2.10 -3.18 1.28
CA ILE A 38 -2.21 -1.75 0.95
C ILE A 38 -1.13 -0.88 1.62
N GLN A 39 -0.51 -1.34 2.71
CA GLN A 39 0.57 -0.63 3.40
C GLN A 39 1.83 -0.50 2.53
N ALA A 40 2.02 -1.33 1.50
CA ALA A 40 3.09 -1.17 0.53
C ALA A 40 3.06 0.20 -0.16
N LEU A 41 1.87 0.80 -0.36
CA LEU A 41 1.74 2.16 -0.91
C LEU A 41 2.29 3.22 0.06
N LYS A 42 2.20 3.00 1.37
CA LYS A 42 2.73 3.94 2.35
C LYS A 42 4.26 3.98 2.34
N ILE A 43 4.90 2.82 2.11
CA ILE A 43 6.36 2.69 2.03
C ILE A 43 6.95 3.53 0.89
N ILE A 44 6.28 3.58 -0.26
CA ILE A 44 6.79 4.35 -1.41
C ILE A 44 6.63 5.86 -1.29
N SER A 45 5.92 6.34 -0.27
CA SER A 45 5.83 7.76 0.05
C SER A 45 6.62 8.17 1.28
N SER A 46 7.27 7.23 1.98
CA SER A 46 7.89 7.50 3.27
C SER A 46 9.34 7.99 3.18
N ASN A 47 9.89 8.12 1.97
CA ASN A 47 11.31 8.38 1.73
C ASN A 47 12.22 7.37 2.46
N TYR A 48 11.83 6.10 2.45
CA TYR A 48 12.59 5.07 3.14
C TYR A 48 14.01 4.97 2.55
N GLY A 49 15.04 5.06 3.40
CA GLY A 49 16.43 4.96 2.97
C GLY A 49 16.93 6.09 2.06
N GLY A 50 16.21 7.22 1.94
CA GLY A 50 16.61 8.33 1.07
C GLY A 50 16.48 8.06 -0.43
N MET A 51 15.83 6.95 -0.81
CA MET A 51 15.70 6.54 -2.21
C MET A 51 14.63 7.38 -2.92
N ASP A 52 14.99 7.97 -4.07
CA ASP A 52 14.09 8.80 -4.89
C ASP A 52 12.80 8.06 -5.30
N VAL A 53 12.92 6.77 -5.62
CA VAL A 53 11.80 5.88 -5.93
C VAL A 53 10.80 5.70 -4.77
N LEU A 54 11.18 6.04 -3.54
CA LEU A 54 10.35 5.96 -2.33
C LEU A 54 9.88 7.35 -1.84
N GLN A 55 10.01 8.39 -2.67
CA GLN A 55 9.57 9.76 -2.37
C GLN A 55 8.28 10.16 -3.10
N VAL A 56 7.39 9.19 -3.34
CA VAL A 56 6.16 9.43 -4.10
C VAL A 56 5.23 10.40 -3.38
N LYS A 57 4.81 11.44 -4.10
CA LYS A 57 3.83 12.42 -3.63
C LYS A 57 2.42 11.98 -3.98
N TYR A 58 1.67 11.55 -2.96
CA TYR A 58 0.24 11.30 -3.07
C TYR A 58 -0.58 12.61 -3.00
N SER A 59 -1.80 12.56 -3.52
CA SER A 59 -2.79 13.62 -3.28
C SER A 59 -3.29 13.51 -1.84
N SER A 60 -3.83 14.58 -1.26
CA SER A 60 -4.39 14.54 0.10
C SER A 60 -5.46 13.43 0.24
N ASN A 61 -6.33 13.30 -0.76
CA ASN A 61 -7.33 12.23 -0.81
C ASN A 61 -6.69 10.84 -0.90
N GLY A 62 -5.64 10.68 -1.72
CA GLY A 62 -4.89 9.43 -1.83
C GLY A 62 -4.22 9.02 -0.52
N GLN A 63 -3.59 9.96 0.19
CA GLN A 63 -2.98 9.70 1.50
C GLN A 63 -4.04 9.24 2.52
N ARG A 64 -5.18 9.94 2.56
CA ARG A 64 -6.29 9.58 3.46
C ARG A 64 -6.87 8.21 3.12
N ALA A 65 -7.04 7.89 1.83
CA ALA A 65 -7.50 6.58 1.39
C ALA A 65 -6.53 5.45 1.77
N ILE A 66 -5.22 5.65 1.60
CA ILE A 66 -4.19 4.68 2.01
C ILE A 66 -4.19 4.49 3.52
N ALA A 67 -4.28 5.58 4.29
CA ALA A 67 -4.31 5.52 5.75
C ALA A 67 -5.53 4.73 6.27
N TRP A 68 -6.74 5.09 5.82
CA TRP A 68 -7.96 4.39 6.22
C TRP A 68 -8.00 2.95 5.70
N GLY A 69 -7.55 2.72 4.46
CA GLY A 69 -7.44 1.38 3.91
C GLY A 69 -6.50 0.49 4.72
N GLY A 70 -5.38 1.02 5.21
CA GLY A 70 -4.45 0.29 6.09
C GLY A 70 -5.07 -0.06 7.44
N VAL A 71 -5.79 0.88 8.06
CA VAL A 71 -6.50 0.63 9.33
C VAL A 71 -7.58 -0.44 9.18
N LEU A 72 -8.36 -0.39 8.10
CA LEU A 72 -9.39 -1.40 7.81
C LEU A 72 -8.77 -2.77 7.53
N ASN A 73 -7.67 -2.83 6.78
CA ASN A 73 -6.95 -4.08 6.53
C ASN A 73 -6.44 -4.71 7.84
N LEU A 74 -5.87 -3.89 8.71
CA LEU A 74 -5.40 -4.36 10.02
C LEU A 74 -6.56 -4.94 10.85
N ALA A 75 -7.68 -4.22 10.92
CA ALA A 75 -8.82 -4.56 11.75
C ALA A 75 -9.55 -5.84 11.30
N PHE A 76 -9.73 -6.02 9.98
CA PHE A 76 -10.58 -7.08 9.43
C PHE A 76 -9.82 -8.27 8.85
N GLN A 77 -8.53 -8.11 8.54
CA GLN A 77 -7.71 -9.17 7.97
C GLN A 77 -6.58 -9.55 8.93
N ASP A 78 -5.69 -8.62 9.24
CA ASP A 78 -4.45 -8.96 9.95
C ASP A 78 -4.71 -9.41 11.40
N ILE A 79 -5.57 -8.69 12.15
CA ILE A 79 -5.91 -9.04 13.53
C ILE A 79 -6.67 -10.39 13.61
N PRO A 80 -7.77 -10.62 12.86
CA PRO A 80 -8.46 -11.91 12.88
C PRO A 80 -7.56 -13.07 12.46
N GLN A 81 -6.72 -12.89 11.43
CA GLN A 81 -5.80 -13.92 10.96
C GLN A 81 -4.72 -14.26 12.00
N LEU A 82 -4.24 -13.25 12.74
CA LEU A 82 -3.30 -13.44 13.85
C LEU A 82 -3.94 -14.19 15.02
N VAL A 83 -5.21 -13.88 15.36
CA VAL A 83 -5.96 -14.62 16.38
C VAL A 83 -6.11 -16.09 16.00
N ILE A 84 -6.50 -16.39 14.76
CA ILE A 84 -6.60 -17.77 14.26
C ILE A 84 -5.25 -18.48 14.34
N LEU A 85 -4.16 -17.81 13.95
CA LEU A 85 -2.81 -18.38 13.97
C LEU A 85 -2.36 -18.75 15.39
N VAL A 86 -2.64 -17.90 16.37
CA VAL A 86 -2.34 -18.17 17.77
C VAL A 86 -3.20 -19.32 18.29
N SER A 87 -4.53 -19.28 18.07
CA SER A 87 -5.43 -20.33 18.56
C SER A 87 -5.18 -21.71 17.94
N ASN A 88 -4.78 -21.79 16.66
CA ASN A 88 -4.41 -23.07 16.04
C ASN A 88 -3.11 -23.67 16.59
N LYS A 89 -2.24 -22.85 17.21
CA LYS A 89 -1.02 -23.35 17.85
C LYS A 89 -1.27 -24.02 19.19
N ASP A 90 -2.45 -23.81 19.77
CA ASP A 90 -2.84 -24.31 21.10
C ASP A 90 -3.88 -25.46 21.04
N GLY A 91 -4.18 -26.01 19.85
CA GLY A 91 -5.08 -27.16 19.68
C GLY A 91 -4.40 -28.51 19.92
N PRO A 92 -5.08 -29.52 20.50
CA PRO A 92 -4.45 -30.79 20.88
C PRO A 92 -3.98 -31.57 19.65
N ALA A 93 -2.75 -32.09 19.74
CA ALA A 93 -2.16 -33.04 18.81
C ALA A 93 -2.95 -34.36 18.74
#